data_AF-A0A7V8RHJ1-F1
#
_entry.id   AF-A0A7V8RHJ1-F1
#
_cell.length_a   1.000
_cell.length_b   1.000
_cell.length_c   1.000
_cell.angle_alpha   90.00
_cell.angle_beta   90.00
_cell.angle_gamma   90.00
#
_symmetry.space_group_name_H-M   'P 1'
#
loop_
_entity.id
_entity.type
_entity.pdbx_description
1 polymer ?
#
loop_
_entity_poly.entity_id
_entity_poly.type
_entity_poly.pdbx_seq_one_letter_code
_entity_poly.pdbx_strand_id
1 'polypeptide(L)'
;MLFLLAYIGSVVLINFAFSAAPHLDVIWSAWGGLVFILRDMVQTRFGHGAIAAMLAALVLSYVTSDPTIALASATAFAVSECIDWLVFTVTKRPLHDRLWISSALSIPLDTFIFFGLIGALTPAVVITALLSKFAGVTAVWLIMAWRLRKQAVAG
;
A
#
# COMPACT_ATOMS: atom_id res chain seq x y z
N MET A 1 -0.93 -11.06 -14.56
CA MET A 1 -1.10 -12.05 -13.47
C MET A 1 -0.02 -11.92 -12.40
N LEU A 2 1.27 -11.76 -12.76
CA LEU A 2 2.36 -11.60 -11.78
C LEU A 2 2.10 -10.49 -10.73
N PHE A 3 1.75 -9.27 -11.15
CA PHE A 3 1.48 -8.16 -10.22
C PHE A 3 0.30 -8.42 -9.28
N LEU A 4 -0.75 -9.09 -9.76
CA LEU A 4 -1.92 -9.45 -8.97
C LEU A 4 -1.53 -10.44 -7.86
N LEU A 5 -0.77 -11.50 -8.22
CA LEU A 5 -0.28 -12.49 -7.26
C LEU A 5 0.72 -11.88 -6.26
N ALA A 6 1.61 -11.01 -6.74
CA ALA A 6 2.56 -10.29 -5.88
C ALA A 6 1.83 -9.36 -4.89
N TYR A 7 0.76 -8.69 -5.33
CA TYR A 7 -0.07 -7.87 -4.46
C TYR A 7 -0.79 -8.72 -3.39
N ILE A 8 -1.51 -9.76 -3.80
CA ILE A 8 -2.23 -10.66 -2.87
C ILE A 8 -1.25 -11.27 -1.86
N GLY A 9 -0.13 -11.81 -2.35
CA GLY A 9 0.90 -12.41 -1.50
C GLY A 9 1.51 -11.39 -0.53
N SER A 10 1.80 -10.17 -0.99
CA SER A 10 2.34 -9.11 -0.12
C SER A 10 1.37 -8.69 0.98
N VAL A 11 0.07 -8.61 0.67
CA VAL A 11 -0.98 -8.30 1.66
C VAL A 11 -1.07 -9.39 2.73
N VAL A 12 -1.06 -10.65 2.33
CA VAL A 12 -1.09 -11.77 3.30
C VAL A 12 0.18 -11.77 4.15
N LEU A 13 1.34 -11.64 3.52
CA LEU A 13 2.63 -11.65 4.21
C LEU A 13 2.80 -10.48 5.18
N ILE A 14 2.35 -9.27 4.82
CA ILE A 14 2.47 -8.12 5.70
C ILE A 14 1.53 -8.23 6.90
N ASN A 15 0.30 -8.70 6.70
CA ASN A 15 -0.64 -8.94 7.80
C ASN A 15 -0.11 -10.02 8.74
N PHE A 16 0.49 -11.09 8.19
CA PHE A 16 1.17 -12.11 8.97
C PHE A 16 2.39 -11.55 9.72
N ALA A 17 3.21 -10.71 9.08
CA ALA A 17 4.39 -10.11 9.69
C ALA A 17 4.04 -9.17 10.85
N PHE A 18 3.01 -8.33 10.71
CA PHE A 18 2.48 -7.51 11.81
C PHE A 18 1.93 -8.36 12.95
N SER A 19 1.32 -9.50 12.64
CA SER A 19 0.83 -10.45 13.65
C SER A 19 1.95 -11.20 14.37
N ALA A 20 3.00 -11.61 13.66
CA ALA A 20 4.07 -12.45 14.18
C ALA A 20 5.17 -11.63 14.90
N ALA A 21 5.49 -10.44 14.40
CA ALA A 21 6.58 -9.61 14.90
C ALA A 21 6.21 -8.12 14.90
N PRO A 22 5.26 -7.69 15.75
CA PRO A 22 4.79 -6.30 15.79
C PRO A 22 5.87 -5.28 16.18
N HIS A 23 6.95 -5.72 16.82
CA HIS A 23 8.09 -4.88 17.21
C HIS A 23 8.98 -4.44 16.04
N LEU A 24 8.83 -5.03 14.85
CA LEU A 24 9.53 -4.64 13.62
C LEU A 24 8.63 -3.77 12.71
N ASP A 25 7.68 -3.04 13.31
CA ASP A 25 6.70 -2.18 12.65
C ASP A 25 7.34 -1.23 11.63
N VAL A 26 8.53 -0.69 11.89
CA VAL A 26 9.25 0.17 10.94
C VAL A 26 9.55 -0.56 9.64
N ILE A 27 10.07 -1.78 9.72
CA ILE A 27 10.45 -2.57 8.53
C ILE A 27 9.20 -3.01 7.78
N TRP A 28 8.18 -3.47 8.51
CA TRP A 28 6.91 -3.87 7.91
C TRP A 28 6.20 -2.69 7.28
N SER A 29 6.26 -1.50 7.88
CA SER A 29 5.70 -0.28 7.31
C SER A 29 6.37 0.11 6.00
N ALA A 30 7.69 -0.07 5.85
CA ALA A 30 8.36 0.17 4.57
C ALA A 30 7.80 -0.75 3.48
N TRP A 31 7.63 -2.05 3.80
CA TRP A 31 6.97 -3.00 2.89
C TRP A 31 5.51 -2.58 2.64
N GLY A 32 4.80 -2.09 3.65
CA GLY A 32 3.45 -1.54 3.51
C GLY A 32 3.40 -0.48 2.43
N GLY A 33 4.37 0.43 2.39
CA GLY A 33 4.55 1.41 1.31
C GLY A 33 4.65 0.77 -0.09
N LEU A 34 5.35 -0.36 -0.21
CA LEU A 34 5.43 -1.10 -1.48
C LEU A 34 4.10 -1.75 -1.87
N VAL A 35 3.26 -2.14 -0.90
CA VAL A 35 1.92 -2.69 -1.16
C VAL A 35 1.02 -1.63 -1.82
N PHE A 36 1.10 -0.36 -1.42
CA PHE A 36 0.40 0.75 -2.08
C PHE A 36 0.78 0.87 -3.56
N ILE A 37 2.07 0.72 -3.86
CA ILE A 37 2.55 0.76 -5.26
C ILE A 37 2.03 -0.43 -6.05
N LEU A 38 2.11 -1.64 -5.50
CA LEU A 38 1.57 -2.83 -6.15
C LEU A 38 0.07 -2.69 -6.41
N ARG A 39 -0.67 -2.07 -5.49
CA ARG A 39 -2.09 -1.76 -5.63
C ARG A 39 -2.35 -0.80 -6.78
N ASP A 40 -1.67 0.34 -6.82
CA ASP A 40 -1.76 1.32 -7.93
C ASP A 40 -1.46 0.66 -9.30
N MET A 41 -0.47 -0.24 -9.35
CA MET A 41 -0.12 -0.99 -10.56
C MET A 41 -1.20 -1.99 -10.97
N VAL A 42 -1.77 -2.72 -10.01
CA VAL A 42 -2.87 -3.66 -10.26
C VAL A 42 -4.11 -2.90 -10.72
N GLN A 43 -4.45 -1.78 -10.09
CA GLN A 43 -5.57 -0.93 -10.47
C GLN A 43 -5.40 -0.37 -11.88
N THR A 44 -4.21 0.08 -12.23
CA THR A 44 -3.93 0.57 -13.60
C THR A 44 -4.08 -0.53 -14.66
N ARG A 45 -3.74 -1.79 -14.31
CA ARG A 45 -3.74 -2.90 -15.28
C ARG A 45 -5.07 -3.67 -15.35
N PHE A 46 -5.78 -3.77 -14.24
CA PHE A 46 -6.97 -4.62 -14.06
C PHE A 46 -8.22 -3.83 -13.62
N GLY A 47 -8.13 -2.51 -13.43
CA GLY A 47 -9.24 -1.66 -13.01
C GLY A 47 -9.84 -2.13 -11.68
N HIS A 48 -11.16 -2.31 -11.65
CA HIS A 48 -11.91 -2.79 -10.48
C HIS A 48 -11.50 -4.20 -9.99
N GLY A 49 -10.73 -4.95 -10.77
CA GLY A 49 -10.16 -6.23 -10.34
C GLY A 49 -9.22 -6.12 -9.14
N ALA A 50 -8.69 -4.92 -8.83
CA ALA A 50 -7.92 -4.65 -7.63
C ALA A 50 -8.72 -4.91 -6.35
N ILE A 51 -10.01 -4.51 -6.33
CA ILE A 51 -10.91 -4.71 -5.18
C ILE A 51 -11.11 -6.21 -4.92
N ALA A 52 -11.37 -6.99 -5.98
CA ALA A 52 -11.54 -8.44 -5.84
C ALA A 52 -10.25 -9.11 -5.32
N ALA A 53 -9.09 -8.67 -5.80
CA ALA A 53 -7.79 -9.17 -5.33
C ALA A 53 -7.54 -8.81 -3.85
N MET A 54 -7.86 -7.57 -3.45
CA MET A 54 -7.77 -7.11 -2.07
C MET A 54 -8.68 -7.96 -1.17
N LEU A 55 -9.96 -8.13 -1.54
CA LEU A 55 -10.90 -8.96 -0.77
C LEU A 55 -10.40 -10.40 -0.62
N ALA A 56 -9.89 -11.02 -1.70
CA ALA A 56 -9.30 -12.35 -1.63
C ALA A 56 -8.09 -12.39 -0.69
N ALA A 57 -7.21 -11.40 -0.75
CA ALA A 57 -6.05 -11.30 0.12
C ALA A 57 -6.43 -11.11 1.59
N LEU A 58 -7.48 -10.34 1.87
CA LEU A 58 -8.00 -10.10 3.21
C LEU A 58 -8.67 -11.36 3.79
N VAL A 59 -9.46 -12.09 3.00
CA VAL A 59 -10.04 -13.38 3.41
C VAL A 59 -8.92 -14.38 3.76
N LEU A 60 -7.88 -14.45 2.94
CA LEU A 60 -6.70 -15.28 3.24
C LEU A 60 -5.99 -14.80 4.51
N SER A 61 -5.83 -13.48 4.68
CA SER A 61 -5.18 -12.89 5.86
C SER A 61 -5.95 -13.17 7.14
N TYR A 62 -7.28 -13.20 7.09
CA TYR A 62 -8.13 -13.53 8.24
C TYR A 62 -7.93 -14.97 8.73
N VAL A 63 -7.54 -15.89 7.84
CA VAL A 63 -7.24 -17.28 8.19
C VAL A 63 -5.80 -17.44 8.68
N THR A 64 -4.86 -16.63 8.19
CA THR A 64 -3.43 -16.79 8.48
C THR A 64 -2.91 -15.90 9.61
N SER A 65 -3.59 -14.82 9.94
CA SER A 65 -3.12 -13.75 10.83
C SER A 65 -4.16 -13.44 11.90
N ASP A 66 -3.78 -12.63 12.91
CA ASP A 66 -4.74 -12.20 13.93
C ASP A 66 -5.97 -11.51 13.30
N PRO A 67 -7.20 -11.92 13.65
CA PRO A 67 -8.44 -11.35 13.09
C PRO A 67 -8.54 -9.83 13.26
N THR A 68 -8.02 -9.28 14.35
CA THR A 68 -8.03 -7.83 14.60
C THR A 68 -7.15 -7.08 13.60
N ILE A 69 -5.96 -7.62 13.31
CA ILE A 69 -5.04 -7.06 12.31
C ILE A 69 -5.64 -7.18 10.91
N ALA A 70 -6.20 -8.34 10.58
CA ALA A 70 -6.82 -8.58 9.28
C ALA A 70 -8.00 -7.62 9.03
N LEU A 71 -8.87 -7.41 10.03
CA LEU A 71 -10.00 -6.47 9.95
C LEU A 71 -9.55 -5.00 9.91
N ALA A 72 -8.52 -4.64 10.67
CA ALA A 72 -7.95 -3.30 10.63
C ALA A 72 -7.36 -2.99 9.25
N SER A 73 -6.55 -3.91 8.70
CA SER A 73 -6.00 -3.80 7.34
C SER A 73 -7.10 -3.79 6.28
N ALA A 74 -8.16 -4.59 6.45
CA ALA A 74 -9.29 -4.60 5.53
C ALA A 74 -9.94 -3.22 5.43
N THR A 75 -10.20 -2.61 6.58
CA THR A 75 -10.84 -1.31 6.66
C THR A 75 -9.93 -0.21 6.11
N ALA A 76 -8.66 -0.23 6.50
CA ALA A 76 -7.66 0.74 6.04
C ALA A 76 -7.46 0.65 4.51
N PHE A 77 -7.27 -0.56 3.97
CA PHE A 77 -7.10 -0.76 2.54
C PHE A 77 -8.36 -0.43 1.73
N ALA A 78 -9.56 -0.75 2.22
CA ALA A 78 -10.79 -0.39 1.53
C ALA A 78 -10.94 1.13 1.38
N VAL A 79 -10.68 1.88 2.46
CA VAL A 79 -10.75 3.35 2.43
C VAL A 79 -9.69 3.93 1.50
N SER A 80 -8.46 3.44 1.59
CA SER A 80 -7.37 3.90 0.72
C SER A 80 -7.60 3.55 -0.76
N GLU A 81 -8.18 2.39 -1.08
CA GLU A 81 -8.52 2.02 -2.47
C GLU A 81 -9.56 2.99 -3.06
N CYS A 82 -10.55 3.42 -2.27
CA CYS A 82 -11.51 4.43 -2.72
C CYS A 82 -10.84 5.77 -3.06
N ILE A 83 -9.80 6.13 -2.30
CA ILE A 83 -9.03 7.37 -2.52
C ILE A 83 -8.17 7.24 -3.76
N ASP A 84 -7.46 6.14 -3.91
CA ASP A 84 -6.69 5.86 -5.12
C ASP A 84 -7.60 5.92 -6.35
N TRP A 85 -8.76 5.25 -6.30
CA TRP A 85 -9.73 5.30 -7.39
C TRP A 85 -10.19 6.73 -7.71
N LEU A 86 -10.46 7.55 -6.70
CA LEU A 86 -10.82 8.95 -6.88
C LEU A 86 -9.68 9.74 -7.52
N VAL A 87 -8.45 9.59 -7.02
CA VAL A 87 -7.24 10.24 -7.56
C VAL A 87 -7.01 9.82 -9.01
N PHE A 88 -7.09 8.53 -9.31
CA PHE A 88 -6.86 8.02 -10.66
C PHE A 88 -7.94 8.47 -11.65
N THR A 89 -9.18 8.62 -11.19
CA THR A 89 -10.30 9.10 -12.01
C THR A 89 -10.21 10.60 -12.30
N VAL A 90 -9.84 11.40 -11.30
CA VAL A 90 -9.83 12.87 -11.41
C VAL A 90 -8.56 13.40 -12.09
N THR A 91 -7.38 12.90 -11.69
CA THR A 91 -6.12 13.61 -11.96
C THR A 91 -5.65 13.46 -13.41
N LYS A 92 -6.01 12.37 -14.10
CA LYS A 92 -5.65 12.08 -15.51
C LYS A 92 -4.15 12.29 -15.91
N ARG A 93 -3.22 12.36 -14.95
CA ARG A 93 -1.76 12.59 -15.13
C ARG A 93 -0.98 11.35 -15.61
N PRO A 94 0.32 11.43 -15.95
CA PRO A 94 1.13 10.23 -16.16
C PRO A 94 1.19 9.34 -14.90
N LEU A 95 1.36 8.02 -15.08
CA LEU A 95 1.34 7.01 -14.01
C LEU A 95 2.30 7.32 -12.85
N HIS A 96 3.47 7.86 -13.18
CA HIS A 96 4.48 8.28 -12.22
C HIS A 96 3.97 9.31 -11.20
N ASP A 97 3.25 10.34 -11.66
CA ASP A 97 2.74 11.40 -10.78
C ASP A 97 1.52 10.91 -10.00
N ARG A 98 0.68 10.07 -10.63
CA ARG A 98 -0.49 9.49 -9.96
C ARG A 98 -0.07 8.61 -8.79
N LEU A 99 0.95 7.77 -8.97
CA LEU A 99 1.42 6.85 -7.93
C LEU A 99 1.85 7.61 -6.67
N TRP A 100 2.62 8.70 -6.82
CA TRP A 100 3.06 9.47 -5.67
C TRP A 100 1.90 10.24 -5.01
N ILE A 101 1.00 10.86 -5.79
CA ILE A 101 -0.16 11.59 -5.26
C ILE A 101 -1.14 10.65 -4.55
N SER A 102 -1.43 9.49 -5.17
CA SER A 102 -2.27 8.42 -4.63
C SER A 102 -1.74 7.95 -3.29
N SER A 103 -0.46 7.54 -3.28
CA SER A 103 0.22 7.10 -2.06
C SER A 103 0.28 8.19 -0.98
N ALA A 104 0.49 9.46 -1.36
CA ALA A 104 0.58 10.56 -0.40
C ALA A 104 -0.73 10.83 0.35
N LEU A 105 -1.88 10.56 -0.27
CA LEU A 105 -3.19 10.68 0.37
C LEU A 105 -3.58 9.39 1.10
N SER A 106 -3.28 8.24 0.50
CA SER A 106 -3.68 6.94 1.01
C SER A 106 -2.87 6.45 2.21
N ILE A 107 -1.56 6.73 2.27
CA ILE A 107 -0.68 6.30 3.37
C ILE A 107 -1.09 6.89 4.72
N PRO A 108 -1.35 8.21 4.84
CA PRO A 108 -1.81 8.78 6.10
C PRO A 108 -3.12 8.16 6.58
N LEU A 109 -4.11 8.07 5.69
CA LEU A 109 -5.42 7.54 6.04
C LEU A 109 -5.35 6.06 6.43
N ASP A 110 -4.59 5.25 5.69
CA ASP A 110 -4.33 3.87 6.06
C ASP A 110 -3.68 3.76 7.44
N THR A 111 -2.65 4.55 7.70
CA THR A 111 -1.89 4.49 8.96
C THR A 111 -2.75 4.89 10.15
N PHE A 112 -3.53 5.97 10.03
CA PHE A 112 -4.44 6.39 11.10
C PHE A 112 -5.57 5.38 11.34
N ILE A 113 -6.17 4.83 10.29
CA ILE A 113 -7.25 3.84 10.42
C ILE A 113 -6.70 2.53 10.99
N PHE A 114 -5.60 2.01 10.45
CA PHE A 114 -4.99 0.77 10.89
C PHE A 114 -4.57 0.83 12.35
N PHE A 115 -3.71 1.78 12.73
CA PHE A 115 -3.24 1.91 14.11
C PHE A 115 -4.34 2.36 15.08
N GLY A 116 -5.33 3.11 14.59
CA GLY A 116 -6.52 3.48 15.36
C GLY A 116 -7.39 2.27 15.73
N LEU A 117 -7.61 1.36 14.78
CA LEU A 117 -8.44 0.17 15.00
C LEU A 117 -7.75 -0.89 15.88
N ILE A 118 -6.43 -1.03 15.79
CA ILE A 118 -5.67 -1.94 16.66
C ILE A 118 -5.30 -1.31 18.03
N GLY A 119 -5.71 -0.07 18.29
CA GLY A 119 -5.45 0.62 19.56
C GLY A 119 -3.99 1.00 19.82
N ALA A 120 -3.15 1.04 18.77
CA ALA A 120 -1.72 1.37 18.86
C ALA A 120 -1.38 2.76 18.31
N LEU A 121 -2.37 3.67 18.27
CA LEU A 121 -2.24 5.02 17.76
C LEU A 121 -1.45 5.90 18.73
N THR A 122 -0.13 5.89 18.59
CA THR A 122 0.78 6.79 19.30
C THR A 122 1.50 7.69 18.31
N PRO A 123 1.87 8.94 18.70
CA PRO A 123 2.61 9.82 17.81
C PRO A 123 3.91 9.19 17.28
N ALA A 124 4.61 8.42 18.13
CA ALA A 124 5.84 7.72 17.74
C ALA A 124 5.57 6.71 16.61
N VAL A 125 4.62 5.79 16.81
CA VAL A 125 4.27 4.75 15.82
C VAL A 125 3.74 5.35 14.52
N VAL A 126 2.89 6.38 14.60
CA VAL A 126 2.37 7.05 13.41
C VAL A 126 3.51 7.72 12.63
N ILE A 127 4.40 8.45 13.30
CA ILE A 127 5.52 9.13 12.63
C ILE A 127 6.47 8.11 12.00
N THR A 128 6.84 7.05 12.72
CA THR A 128 7.76 6.03 12.19
C THR A 128 7.13 5.27 11.03
N ALA A 129 5.87 4.87 11.14
CA ALA A 129 5.17 4.16 10.07
C ALA A 129 4.99 5.04 8.82
N LEU A 130 4.62 6.31 8.99
CA LEU A 130 4.52 7.28 7.90
C LEU A 130 5.86 7.46 7.20
N LEU A 131 6.91 7.79 7.94
CA LEU A 131 8.25 8.01 7.38
C LEU A 131 8.73 6.76 6.64
N SER A 132 8.51 5.58 7.20
CA SER A 132 8.92 4.32 6.60
C SER A 132 8.14 3.99 5.32
N LYS A 133 6.81 4.13 5.33
CA LYS A 133 5.96 3.95 4.13
C LYS A 133 6.34 4.95 3.03
N PHE A 134 6.50 6.23 3.40
CA PHE A 134 6.91 7.28 2.46
C PHE A 134 8.31 7.05 1.89
N ALA A 135 9.26 6.57 2.68
CA ALA A 135 10.59 6.20 2.20
C ALA A 135 10.49 5.08 1.16
N GLY A 136 9.70 4.03 1.43
CA GLY A 136 9.46 2.94 0.48
C GLY A 136 8.86 3.43 -0.85
N VAL A 137 7.81 4.26 -0.78
CA VAL A 137 7.18 4.82 -2.00
C VAL A 137 8.13 5.74 -2.76
N THR A 138 8.81 6.64 -2.05
CA THR A 138 9.73 7.60 -2.66
C THR A 138 10.90 6.89 -3.33
N ALA A 139 11.44 5.82 -2.74
CA ALA A 139 12.51 5.03 -3.35
C ALA A 139 12.09 4.44 -4.70
N VAL A 140 10.90 3.82 -4.78
CA VAL A 140 10.39 3.26 -6.03
C VAL A 140 10.07 4.35 -7.05
N TRP A 141 9.47 5.44 -6.61
CA TRP A 141 9.19 6.60 -7.45
C TRP A 141 10.47 7.18 -8.08
N LEU A 142 11.54 7.34 -7.29
CA LEU A 142 12.86 7.80 -7.79
C LEU A 142 13.45 6.83 -8.83
N ILE A 143 13.32 5.51 -8.61
CA ILE A 143 13.77 4.49 -9.57
C ILE A 143 12.99 4.61 -10.89
N MET A 144 11.68 4.82 -10.82
CA MET A 144 10.84 5.04 -12.00
C MET A 144 11.23 6.34 -12.73
N ALA A 145 11.40 7.44 -11.99
CA ALA A 145 11.84 8.72 -12.53
C ALA A 145 13.18 8.61 -13.27
N TRP A 146 14.14 7.90 -12.67
CA TRP A 146 15.46 7.67 -13.26
C TRP A 146 15.40 6.84 -14.54
N ARG A 147 14.57 5.80 -14.58
CA ARG A 147 14.37 4.98 -15.79
C ARG A 147 13.75 5.78 -16.93
N LEU A 148 12.73 6.61 -16.63
CA LEU A 148 12.10 7.48 -17.62
C LEU A 148 13.11 8.48 -18.22
N ARG A 149 13.95 9.09 -17.37
CA ARG A 149 15.03 9.98 -17.84
C ARG A 149 16.03 9.26 -18.75
N LYS A 150 16.46 8.04 -18.41
CA LYS A 150 17.38 7.27 -19.24
C LYS A 150 16.80 6.92 -20.61
N GLN A 151 15.51 6.59 -20.69
CA GLN A 151 14.84 6.30 -21.95
C GLN A 151 14.72 7.55 -22.83
N ALA A 152 14.49 8.72 -22.24
CA ALA A 152 14.42 10.00 -22.96
C ALA A 152 15.78 10.48 -23.49
N VAL A 153 16.90 10.00 -22.93
CA VAL A 153 18.27 10.33 -23.40
C VAL A 153 18.79 9.31 -24.43
N ALA A 154 18.18 8.14 -24.52
CA ALA A 154 18.60 7.05 -25.40
C ALA A 154 17.78 6.92 -26.70
N GLY A 155 16.74 7.74 -26.88
CA GLY A 155 15.93 7.82 -28.10
C GLY A 155 16.10 9.18 -28.77
#